data_AF-A0A2W6NKL3-F1
#
_entry.id   AF-A0A2W6NKL3-F1
#
_cell.length_a   1.000
_cell.length_b   1.000
_cell.length_c   1.000
_cell.angle_alpha   90.00
_cell.angle_beta   90.00
_cell.angle_gamma   90.00
#
_symmetry.space_group_name_H-M   'P 1'
#
loop_
_entity.id
_entity.type
_entity.pdbx_description
1 polymer ?
#
loop_
_entity_poly.entity_id
_entity_poly.type
_entity_poly.pdbx_seq_one_letter_code
_entity_poly.pdbx_strand_id
1 'polypeptide(L)' 'MKRKELEKFIVEALESLGGKASIIEVSKYIWENYEHELRLRSDLFYTWQYEIRWAAKGLRDAGRIKPASESSKGAWELV' A
#
# COMPACT_ATOMS: atom_id res chain seq x y z
N MET A 1 0.14 -14.17 -5.53
CA MET A 1 -0.12 -13.15 -4.51
C MET A 1 -1.59 -13.14 -4.17
N LYS A 2 -1.98 -12.87 -2.94
CA LYS A 2 -3.34 -12.41 -2.61
C LYS A 2 -3.28 -10.93 -2.20
N ARG A 3 -4.41 -10.22 -2.28
CA ARG A 3 -4.55 -8.81 -1.85
C ARG A 3 -3.94 -8.52 -0.46
N LYS A 4 -3.97 -9.50 0.44
CA LYS A 4 -3.32 -9.45 1.77
C LYS A 4 -1.82 -9.18 1.75
N GLU A 5 -1.10 -9.62 0.72
CA GLU A 5 0.34 -9.31 0.62
C GLU A 5 0.57 -7.83 0.25
N LEU A 6 -0.30 -7.22 -0.57
CA LEU A 6 -0.24 -5.78 -0.83
C LEU A 6 -0.56 -4.97 0.43
N GLU A 7 -1.50 -5.43 1.27
CA GLU A 7 -1.78 -4.82 2.57
C GLU A 7 -0.53 -4.83 3.47
N LYS A 8 0.17 -5.96 3.52
CA LYS A 8 1.45 -6.09 4.24
C LYS A 8 2.50 -5.11 3.69
N PHE A 9 2.66 -5.02 2.37
CA PHE A 9 3.62 -4.10 1.75
C PHE A 9 3.31 -2.63 2.03
N ILE A 10 2.02 -2.25 2.09
CA ILE A 10 1.61 -0.88 2.45
C ILE A 10 1.99 -0.58 3.91
N VAL A 11 1.77 -1.52 4.82
CA VAL A 11 2.13 -1.34 6.24
C VAL A 11 3.65 -1.21 6.39
N GLU A 12 4.43 -2.09 5.77
CA GLU A 12 5.91 -2.02 5.81
C GLU A 12 6.45 -0.71 5.21
N ALA A 13 5.84 -0.23 4.11
CA ALA A 13 6.18 1.06 3.53
C ALA A 13 5.88 2.22 4.50
N LEU A 14 4.70 2.22 5.13
CA LEU A 14 4.32 3.26 6.08
C LEU A 14 5.21 3.25 7.32
N GLU A 15 5.50 2.07 7.89
CA GLU A 15 6.43 1.92 9.02
C GLU A 15 7.82 2.46 8.66
N SER A 16 8.33 2.12 7.47
CA SER A 16 9.64 2.59 6.98
C SER A 16 9.67 4.09 6.69
N LEU A 17 8.53 4.72 6.40
CA LEU A 17 8.39 6.14 6.08
C LEU A 17 7.90 6.99 7.28
N GLY A 18 7.98 6.46 8.51
CA GLY A 18 7.65 7.21 9.72
C GLY A 18 6.16 7.27 10.06
N GLY A 19 5.40 6.27 9.59
CA GLY A 19 3.98 6.08 9.88
C GLY A 19 3.02 6.85 8.97
N LYS A 20 3.53 7.69 8.06
CA LYS A 20 2.73 8.48 7.13
C LYS A 20 3.44 8.66 5.80
N ALA A 21 2.74 8.37 4.71
CA ALA A 21 3.28 8.57 3.37
C ALA A 21 2.19 8.83 2.33
N SER A 22 2.55 9.52 1.25
CA SER A 22 1.70 9.60 0.07
C SER A 22 1.61 8.26 -0.65
N ILE A 23 0.55 8.06 -1.43
CA ILE A 23 0.42 6.87 -2.29
C ILE A 23 1.61 6.71 -3.25
N ILE A 24 2.23 7.82 -3.68
CA ILE A 24 3.39 7.79 -4.58
C ILE A 24 4.60 7.24 -3.84
N GLU A 25 4.87 7.72 -2.62
CA GLU A 25 5.99 7.25 -1.80
C GLU A 25 5.82 5.76 -1.44
N VAL A 26 4.61 5.34 -1.08
CA VAL A 26 4.31 3.92 -0.85
C VAL A 26 4.52 3.11 -2.13
N SER A 27 4.09 3.61 -3.29
CA SER A 27 4.29 2.90 -4.56
C SER A 27 5.76 2.77 -4.92
N LYS A 28 6.57 3.82 -4.70
CA LYS A 28 8.02 3.77 -4.91
C LYS A 28 8.68 2.75 -4.00
N TYR A 29 8.36 2.77 -2.71
CA TYR A 29 8.86 1.79 -1.74
C TYR A 29 8.53 0.36 -2.20
N ILE A 30 7.27 0.10 -2.59
CA ILE A 30 6.86 -1.23 -3.01
C ILE A 30 7.60 -1.68 -4.27
N TRP A 31 7.80 -0.77 -5.22
CA TRP A 31 8.58 -1.06 -6.43
C TRP A 31 10.03 -1.39 -6.08
N GLU A 32 10.70 -0.54 -5.31
CA GLU A 32 12.11 -0.70 -4.96
C GLU A 32 12.40 -1.96 -4.13
N ASN A 33 11.44 -2.43 -3.33
CA ASN A 33 11.64 -3.57 -2.42
C ASN A 33 11.01 -4.88 -2.90
N TYR A 34 9.98 -4.84 -3.76
CA TYR A 34 9.24 -6.04 -4.19
C TYR A 34 9.05 -6.15 -5.71
N GLU A 35 9.88 -5.48 -6.51
CA GLU A 35 9.85 -5.57 -7.97
C GLU A 35 9.85 -7.02 -8.46
N HIS A 36 10.71 -7.86 -7.88
CA HIS A 36 10.85 -9.26 -8.29
C HIS A 36 9.54 -10.04 -8.03
N GLU A 37 8.93 -9.88 -6.85
CA GLU A 37 7.66 -10.49 -6.48
C GLU A 37 6.52 -10.02 -7.36
N LEU A 38 6.52 -8.74 -7.76
CA LEU A 38 5.54 -8.17 -8.67
C LEU A 38 5.71 -8.74 -10.08
N ARG A 39 6.94 -8.79 -10.61
CA ARG A 39 7.24 -9.31 -11.95
C ARG A 39 6.87 -10.78 -12.13
N LEU A 40 6.91 -11.58 -11.07
CA LEU A 40 6.50 -12.98 -11.09
C LEU A 40 4.98 -13.18 -11.18
N ARG A 41 4.18 -12.11 -11.25
CA ARG A 41 2.72 -12.20 -11.39
C ARG A 41 2.29 -11.81 -12.79
N SER A 42 1.37 -12.56 -13.40
CA SER A 42 0.85 -12.24 -14.73
C SER A 42 0.06 -10.92 -14.72
N ASP A 43 -1.16 -10.94 -14.20
CA ASP A 43 -2.09 -9.80 -14.35
C ASP A 43 -1.86 -8.74 -13.27
N LEU A 44 -1.46 -9.18 -12.07
CA LEU A 44 -1.19 -8.28 -10.96
C LEU A 44 0.00 -7.37 -11.25
N PHE A 45 0.98 -7.82 -12.02
CA PHE A 45 2.12 -6.96 -12.40
C PHE A 45 1.69 -5.70 -13.15
N TYR A 46 0.63 -5.79 -13.96
CA TYR A 46 0.11 -4.66 -14.71
C TYR A 46 -0.92 -3.82 -13.93
N THR A 47 -1.44 -4.34 -12.83
CA THR A 47 -2.57 -3.76 -12.10
C THR A 47 -2.30 -3.47 -10.63
N TRP A 48 -1.09 -3.76 -10.11
CA TRP A 48 -0.80 -3.65 -8.67
C TRP A 48 -1.01 -2.24 -8.13
N GLN A 49 -0.70 -1.19 -8.90
CA GLN A 49 -0.92 0.21 -8.49
C GLN A 49 -2.41 0.56 -8.30
N TYR A 50 -3.29 -0.14 -9.00
CA TYR A 50 -4.72 -0.07 -8.76
C TYR A 50 -5.11 -0.92 -7.55
N GLU A 51 -4.60 -2.16 -7.47
CA GLU A 51 -4.90 -3.08 -6.36
C GLU A 51 -4.43 -2.58 -4.99
N ILE A 52 -3.34 -1.80 -4.90
CA ILE A 52 -2.90 -1.20 -3.62
C ILE A 52 -3.94 -0.23 -3.06
N ARG A 53 -4.79 0.38 -3.90
CA ARG A 53 -5.87 1.26 -3.42
C ARG A 53 -6.98 0.46 -2.75
N TRP A 54 -7.28 -0.73 -3.28
CA TRP A 54 -8.22 -1.67 -2.66
C TRP A 54 -7.64 -2.29 -1.39
N ALA A 55 -6.35 -2.61 -1.39
CA ALA A 55 -5.64 -3.05 -0.19
C ALA A 55 -5.67 -1.96 0.91
N ALA A 56 -5.41 -0.70 0.56
CA ALA A 56 -5.52 0.43 1.49
C ALA A 56 -6.95 0.59 2.04
N LYS A 57 -7.99 0.36 1.22
CA LYS A 57 -9.38 0.32 1.71
C LYS A 57 -9.56 -0.80 2.74
N GLY A 58 -9.06 -2.01 2.46
CA GLY A 58 -9.10 -3.13 3.41
C GLY A 58 -8.41 -2.79 4.75
N LEU A 59 -7.26 -2.12 4.70
CA LEU A 59 -6.54 -1.66 5.90
C LEU A 59 -7.33 -0.61 6.70
N ARG A 60 -8.08 0.27 6.05
CA ARG A 60 -8.98 1.22 6.74
C ARG A 60 -10.12 0.50 7.43
N ASP A 61 -10.78 -0.40 6.69
CA ASP A 61 -11.89 -1.19 7.21
C ASP A 61 -11.43 -2.06 8.41
N ALA A 62 -10.16 -2.46 8.43
CA ALA A 62 -9.51 -3.19 9.53
C ALA A 62 -8.93 -2.30 10.65
N GLY A 63 -9.04 -0.97 10.57
CA GLY A 63 -8.52 -0.04 11.59
C GLY A 63 -6.99 -0.01 11.69
N ARG A 64 -6.26 -0.37 10.63
CA ARG A 64 -4.78 -0.38 10.59
C ARG A 64 -4.18 0.90 10.02
N ILE A 65 -4.90 1.58 9.13
CA ILE A 65 -4.58 2.92 8.65
C ILE A 65 -5.77 3.85 8.85
N LYS A 66 -5.51 5.14 9.07
CA LYS A 66 -6.54 6.14 9.34
C LYS A 66 -7.56 6.25 8.20
N PRO A 67 -8.82 6.58 8.51
CA PRO A 67 -9.84 6.90 7.51
C PRO A 67 -9.38 8.00 6.56
N ALA A 68 -9.85 7.97 5.31
CA ALA A 68 -9.50 8.98 4.31
C ALA A 68 -9.93 10.40 4.70
N SER A 69 -10.92 10.55 5.58
CA SER A 69 -11.38 11.82 6.14
C SER A 69 -10.44 12.42 7.18
N GLU A 70 -9.59 11.60 7.80
CA GLU A 70 -8.67 12.00 8.88
C GLU A 70 -7.24 12.19 8.39
N SER A 71 -6.91 11.70 7.20
CA SER A 71 -5.62 11.92 6.54
C SER A 71 -5.67 13.04 5.51
N SER A 72 -4.55 13.70 5.30
CA SER A 72 -4.38 14.65 4.20
C SER A 72 -4.68 13.97 2.85
N LYS A 73 -5.28 14.69 1.90
CA LYS A 73 -5.66 14.15 0.60
C LYS A 73 -4.46 13.47 -0.09
N GLY A 74 -4.60 12.18 -0.37
CA GLY A 74 -3.55 11.39 -1.05
C GLY A 74 -2.49 10.78 -0.12
N ALA A 75 -2.57 11.02 1.19
CA ALA A 75 -1.73 10.38 2.20
C ALA A 75 -2.44 9.22 2.89
N TRP A 76 -1.65 8.22 3.27
CA TRP A 76 -2.03 7.12 4.14
C TRP A 76 -1.20 7.23 5.42
N GLU A 77 -1.80 6.88 6.55
CA GLU A 77 -1.22 7.07 7.87
C GLU A 77 -1.63 5.90 8.76
N LEU A 78 -0.68 5.32 9.50
CA LEU A 78 -0.98 4.28 10.50
C LEU A 78 -1.84 4.86 11.63
N VAL A 79 -2.67 4.01 12.26
CA VAL A 79 -3.43 4.38 13.47
C VAL A 79 -2.52 4.44 14.68
#